data_AF-A0A1K2F2A9-F1
#
_entry.id   AF-A0A1K2F2A9-F1
#
_cell.length_a   1.000
_cell.length_b   1.000
_cell.length_c   1.000
_cell.angle_alpha   90.00
_cell.angle_beta   90.00
_cell.angle_gamma   90.00
#
_symmetry.space_group_name_H-M   'P 1'
#
loop_
_entity.id
_entity.type
_entity.pdbx_description
1 polymer ?
#
loop_
_entity_poly.entity_id
_entity_poly.type
_entity_poly.pdbx_seq_one_letter_code
_entity_poly.pdbx_strand_id
1 'polypeptide(L)'
;MAPFDLAIVDEAHGTAGDLGRPWAAIHDNQRIPADFRLYLTATPRILAAARPQKGADGQEAEIATMADDPEGTYGAWLAELGLSEAIEREILAGFEIDVLEIRDPSPVLGESEEARRGRRLALLQTALLEHAAAYNLRTVMTFHQKVEEAAAFAEKLPETAAELYVNDASDDDLAAADKLPKSSIDAEFYELEAGRHVPPDRVWSAWLCGDHLVSERREVLRQFANGIDAAGRRVHRAFLASVRVLGEGVDITGERGVEAVCFADTRGSQVEIVQNIGRALRLNKDGSTKVARIIVPVFLEPGEDPTDMVASASFRPLVAVLQGLRSHDERLGEQLASRALTSGKRKVHVRRDEDGQIAGAGGEGDGEDQEDDDTQAAAEAALLHFSSPRDAATIAAFLRTRVYRPESLVWLEGYQALIRWRAENEITGVYAVPYDVEVEVGVTKDFPLGRWVHQQRKALRAGELEERRKTLLDAPEAGMVWEPGEEAWETKLAALRSYRRATGHLAPRQDAVWGEGEAMVPVGQHMANLRRKGGLGKDAERADKRAKQLTA
;
A
#
# COMPACT_ATOMS: atom_id res chain seq x y z
N MET A 1 -36.09 24.11 -25.02
CA MET A 1 -36.68 23.08 -24.13
C MET A 1 -37.33 23.82 -22.97
N ALA A 2 -38.45 23.36 -22.43
CA ALA A 2 -38.92 23.89 -21.14
C ALA A 2 -37.89 23.50 -20.05
N PRO A 3 -37.61 24.37 -19.07
CA PRO A 3 -36.68 24.05 -18.00
C PRO A 3 -37.25 22.92 -17.13
N PHE A 4 -36.35 22.08 -16.62
CA PHE A 4 -36.69 21.14 -15.56
C PHE A 4 -36.79 21.88 -14.23
N ASP A 5 -37.81 21.60 -13.43
CA ASP A 5 -37.85 22.15 -12.07
C ASP A 5 -36.70 21.58 -11.22
N LEU A 6 -36.35 20.29 -11.40
CA LEU A 6 -35.24 19.62 -10.72
C LEU A 6 -34.56 18.61 -11.65
N ALA A 7 -33.24 18.71 -11.78
CA ALA A 7 -32.39 17.69 -12.39
C ALA A 7 -31.62 16.92 -11.31
N ILE A 8 -31.75 15.60 -11.30
CA ILE A 8 -30.98 14.72 -10.42
C ILE A 8 -29.85 14.11 -11.25
N VAL A 9 -28.62 14.30 -10.79
CA VAL A 9 -27.39 13.85 -11.45
C VAL A 9 -26.76 12.78 -10.58
N ASP A 10 -26.97 11.53 -10.94
CA ASP A 10 -26.32 10.38 -10.31
C ASP A 10 -24.89 10.20 -10.83
N GLU A 11 -24.03 9.57 -10.02
CA GLU A 11 -22.59 9.41 -10.29
C GLU A 11 -21.92 10.74 -10.69
N ALA A 12 -22.28 11.83 -10.00
CA ALA A 12 -21.94 13.19 -10.38
C ALA A 12 -20.43 13.47 -10.49
N HIS A 13 -19.57 12.63 -9.89
CA HIS A 13 -18.13 12.70 -10.06
C HIS A 13 -17.67 12.57 -11.53
N GLY A 14 -18.45 11.91 -12.38
CA GLY A 14 -18.20 11.81 -13.82
C GLY A 14 -18.34 13.15 -14.56
N THR A 15 -19.02 14.12 -13.94
CA THR A 15 -19.25 15.47 -14.50
C THR A 15 -18.15 16.47 -14.11
N ALA A 16 -17.31 16.12 -13.13
CA ALA A 16 -16.25 16.99 -12.61
C ALA A 16 -14.97 16.97 -13.46
N GLY A 17 -14.20 18.05 -13.39
CA GLY A 17 -13.00 18.28 -14.19
C GLY A 17 -13.24 19.32 -15.29
N ASP A 18 -12.65 19.08 -16.46
CA ASP A 18 -12.73 19.99 -17.61
C ASP A 18 -14.18 20.22 -18.08
N LEU A 19 -14.66 21.46 -17.97
CA LEU A 19 -16.00 21.88 -18.38
C LEU A 19 -16.23 21.79 -19.91
N GLY A 20 -15.17 21.65 -20.70
CA GLY A 20 -15.27 21.42 -22.14
C GLY A 20 -15.76 20.01 -22.51
N ARG A 21 -15.82 19.07 -21.56
CA ARG A 21 -16.25 17.69 -21.82
C ARG A 21 -17.77 17.59 -22.06
N PRO A 22 -18.23 16.63 -22.90
CA PRO A 22 -19.66 16.46 -23.17
C PRO A 22 -20.53 16.31 -21.92
N TRP A 23 -20.02 15.61 -20.90
CA TRP A 23 -20.75 15.34 -19.65
C TRP A 23 -20.89 16.56 -18.73
N ALA A 24 -20.01 17.56 -18.86
CA ALA A 24 -20.10 18.81 -18.11
C ALA A 24 -21.23 19.73 -18.62
N ALA A 25 -21.88 19.38 -19.73
CA ALA A 25 -23.04 20.09 -20.28
C ALA A 25 -24.19 20.25 -19.27
N ILE A 26 -24.28 19.35 -18.28
CA ILE A 26 -25.31 19.40 -17.25
C ILE A 26 -25.20 20.65 -16.36
N HIS A 27 -24.01 21.23 -16.23
CA HIS A 27 -23.79 22.47 -15.45
C HIS A 27 -24.19 23.73 -16.22
N ASP A 28 -24.30 23.65 -17.54
CA ASP A 28 -24.62 24.79 -18.39
C ASP A 28 -26.14 24.92 -18.60
N ASN A 29 -26.73 25.93 -17.96
CA ASN A 29 -28.16 26.19 -18.04
C ASN A 29 -28.65 26.62 -19.43
N GLN A 30 -27.76 27.09 -20.31
CA GLN A 30 -28.11 27.40 -21.71
C GLN A 30 -28.26 26.11 -22.52
N ARG A 31 -27.49 25.07 -22.19
CA ARG A 31 -27.54 23.76 -22.86
C ARG A 31 -28.63 22.86 -22.28
N ILE A 32 -28.70 22.78 -20.96
CA ILE A 32 -29.68 21.96 -20.23
C ILE A 32 -30.35 22.86 -19.18
N PRO A 33 -31.48 23.51 -19.52
CA PRO A 33 -32.19 24.38 -18.59
C PRO A 33 -32.79 23.59 -17.42
N ALA A 34 -32.41 23.94 -16.20
CA ALA A 34 -32.95 23.38 -14.96
C ALA A 34 -32.90 24.43 -13.83
N ASP A 35 -33.99 24.55 -13.08
CA ASP A 35 -34.12 25.51 -11.97
C ASP A 35 -33.29 25.05 -10.75
N PHE A 36 -33.33 23.75 -10.44
CA PHE A 36 -32.52 23.11 -9.40
C PHE A 36 -31.74 21.91 -9.94
N ARG A 37 -30.54 21.67 -9.38
CA ARG A 37 -29.71 20.50 -9.66
C ARG A 37 -29.32 19.83 -8.35
N LEU A 38 -29.61 18.54 -8.21
CA LEU A 38 -29.19 17.71 -7.10
C LEU A 38 -28.13 16.72 -7.61
N TYR A 39 -26.93 16.79 -7.04
CA TYR A 39 -25.82 15.92 -7.40
C TYR A 39 -25.68 14.81 -6.35
N LEU A 40 -25.63 13.57 -6.82
CA LEU A 40 -25.44 12.38 -5.98
C LEU A 40 -24.12 11.72 -6.40
N THR A 41 -23.27 11.39 -5.44
CA THR A 41 -22.05 10.63 -5.68
C THR A 41 -21.58 9.98 -4.38
N ALA A 42 -20.95 8.82 -4.48
CA ALA A 42 -20.17 8.26 -3.39
C ALA A 42 -18.74 8.83 -3.38
N THR A 43 -18.18 9.15 -4.55
CA THR A 43 -16.77 9.47 -4.76
C THR A 43 -16.59 10.92 -5.24
N PRO A 44 -16.81 11.95 -4.39
CA PRO A 44 -16.68 13.34 -4.82
C PRO A 44 -15.27 13.64 -5.33
N ARG A 45 -15.15 14.29 -6.50
CA ARG A 45 -13.86 14.65 -7.08
C ARG A 45 -13.49 16.08 -6.70
N ILE A 46 -12.64 16.19 -5.68
CA ILE A 46 -12.08 17.45 -5.22
C ILE A 46 -10.78 17.71 -5.95
N LEU A 47 -10.79 18.72 -6.83
CA LEU A 47 -9.62 19.09 -7.62
C LEU A 47 -8.99 20.33 -6.99
N ALA A 48 -7.74 20.20 -6.54
CA ALA A 48 -6.94 21.37 -6.18
C ALA A 48 -6.70 22.21 -7.44
N ALA A 49 -6.93 23.52 -7.37
CA ALA A 49 -6.63 24.46 -8.43
C ALA A 49 -5.10 24.60 -8.59
N ALA A 50 -4.43 23.58 -9.12
CA ALA A 50 -2.97 23.56 -9.26
C ALA A 50 -2.59 23.40 -10.73
N ARG A 51 -2.22 24.55 -11.31
CA ARG A 51 -1.71 24.83 -12.67
C ARG A 51 -2.79 24.83 -13.77
N PRO A 52 -2.77 25.82 -14.68
CA PRO A 52 -3.68 25.85 -15.81
C PRO A 52 -3.47 24.60 -16.65
N GLN A 53 -4.45 23.69 -16.60
CA GLN A 53 -4.49 22.56 -17.52
C GLN A 53 -4.83 23.14 -18.90
N LYS A 54 -3.95 22.92 -19.88
CA LYS A 54 -4.24 23.30 -21.26
C LYS A 54 -5.33 22.38 -21.78
N GLY A 55 -6.48 22.96 -22.12
CA GLY A 55 -7.55 22.24 -22.83
C GLY A 55 -7.07 21.77 -24.21
N ALA A 56 -7.90 20.96 -24.88
CA ALA A 56 -7.61 20.42 -26.22
C ALA A 56 -7.25 21.52 -27.25
N ASP A 57 -7.74 22.75 -27.02
CA ASP A 57 -7.54 23.92 -27.89
C ASP A 57 -6.44 24.89 -27.40
N GLY A 58 -5.69 24.52 -26.36
CA GLY A 58 -4.58 25.32 -25.82
C GLY A 58 -4.98 26.53 -24.95
N GLN A 59 -6.28 26.71 -24.66
CA GLN A 59 -6.79 27.66 -23.67
C GLN A 59 -6.76 27.05 -22.25
N GLU A 60 -6.76 27.89 -21.21
CA GLU A 60 -6.89 27.44 -19.83
C GLU A 60 -8.26 26.76 -19.64
N ALA A 61 -8.27 25.50 -19.24
CA ALA A 61 -9.51 24.78 -18.98
C ALA A 61 -10.15 25.31 -17.69
N GLU A 62 -11.42 25.69 -17.76
CA GLU A 62 -12.24 25.94 -16.58
C GLU A 62 -12.58 24.58 -15.94
N ILE A 63 -12.24 24.41 -14.66
CA ILE A 63 -12.31 23.12 -13.97
C ILE A 63 -13.44 23.16 -12.94
N ALA A 64 -14.41 22.25 -13.08
CA ALA A 64 -15.43 21.99 -12.07
C ALA A 64 -14.89 21.05 -10.99
N THR A 65 -15.03 21.45 -9.73
CA THR A 65 -14.63 20.69 -8.54
C THR A 65 -15.82 20.50 -7.62
N MET A 66 -15.94 19.33 -6.98
CA MET A 66 -17.06 19.00 -6.09
C MET A 66 -16.82 19.46 -4.64
N ALA A 67 -16.03 20.51 -4.44
CA ALA A 67 -15.79 21.09 -3.12
C ALA A 67 -17.12 21.55 -2.49
N ASP A 68 -17.22 21.46 -1.17
CA ASP A 68 -18.33 22.03 -0.42
C ASP A 68 -18.24 23.56 -0.49
N ASP A 69 -18.86 24.12 -1.53
CA ASP A 69 -18.85 25.54 -1.83
C ASP A 69 -20.24 25.96 -2.29
N PRO A 70 -20.99 26.72 -1.46
CA PRO A 70 -22.31 27.23 -1.82
C PRO A 70 -22.35 28.01 -3.14
N GLU A 71 -21.24 28.67 -3.50
CA GLU A 71 -21.14 29.47 -4.73
C GLU A 71 -20.47 28.70 -5.88
N GLY A 72 -20.04 27.45 -5.63
CA GLY A 72 -19.40 26.57 -6.60
C GLY A 72 -20.38 25.90 -7.57
N THR A 73 -19.84 25.25 -8.60
CA THR A 73 -20.64 24.57 -9.66
C THR A 73 -21.59 23.50 -9.12
N TYR A 74 -21.23 22.85 -8.02
CA TYR A 74 -22.02 21.78 -7.38
C TYR A 74 -22.85 22.26 -6.19
N GLY A 75 -22.61 23.49 -5.70
CA GLY A 75 -23.21 24.01 -4.48
C GLY A 75 -22.70 23.34 -3.20
N ALA A 76 -23.35 23.68 -2.09
CA ALA A 76 -23.03 23.15 -0.77
C ALA A 76 -23.46 21.68 -0.61
N TRP A 77 -22.73 20.93 0.20
CA TRP A 77 -23.09 19.57 0.57
C TRP A 77 -24.29 19.57 1.50
N LEU A 78 -25.39 18.92 1.08
CA LEU A 78 -26.63 18.86 1.86
C LEU A 78 -26.60 17.78 2.94
N ALA A 79 -25.95 16.65 2.65
CA ALA A 79 -25.82 15.51 3.54
C ALA A 79 -24.64 14.65 3.08
N GLU A 80 -23.94 14.07 4.06
CA GLU A 80 -22.85 13.12 3.84
C GLU A 80 -23.11 11.88 4.71
N LEU A 81 -22.83 10.69 4.16
CA LEU A 81 -22.81 9.44 4.89
C LEU A 81 -21.52 8.71 4.51
N GLY A 82 -20.54 8.76 5.40
CA GLY A 82 -19.23 8.15 5.21
C GLY A 82 -19.31 6.62 5.15
N LEU A 83 -18.27 6.00 4.59
CA LEU A 83 -18.18 4.54 4.51
C LEU A 83 -18.13 3.90 5.90
N SER A 84 -17.31 4.45 6.79
CA SER A 84 -17.14 3.96 8.16
C SER A 84 -18.43 4.11 8.95
N GLU A 85 -19.10 5.25 8.84
CA GLU A 85 -20.41 5.49 9.44
C GLU A 85 -21.49 4.51 8.91
N ALA A 86 -21.48 4.21 7.61
CA ALA A 86 -22.38 3.23 7.02
C ALA A 86 -22.13 1.80 7.54
N ILE A 87 -20.87 1.43 7.82
CA ILE A 87 -20.51 0.15 8.43
C ILE A 87 -20.89 0.11 9.92
N GLU A 88 -20.73 1.22 10.65
CA GLU A 88 -21.12 1.35 12.06
C GLU A 88 -22.63 1.24 12.25
N ARG A 89 -23.39 1.87 11.35
CA ARG A 89 -24.86 1.82 11.33
C ARG A 89 -25.40 0.50 10.76
N GLU A 90 -24.54 -0.47 10.46
CA GLU A 90 -24.89 -1.76 9.84
C GLU A 90 -25.69 -1.59 8.54
N ILE A 91 -25.44 -0.51 7.79
CA ILE A 91 -25.97 -0.30 6.44
C ILE A 91 -25.10 -1.05 5.42
N LEU A 92 -23.80 -1.13 5.71
CA LEU A 92 -22.80 -1.88 4.96
C LEU A 92 -22.13 -2.95 5.84
N ALA A 93 -21.69 -4.02 5.19
CA ALA A 93 -20.85 -5.04 5.79
C ALA A 93 -19.45 -4.50 6.10
N GLY A 94 -18.83 -5.00 7.17
CA GLY A 94 -17.39 -4.81 7.40
C GLY A 94 -16.55 -5.57 6.36
N PHE A 95 -15.25 -5.30 6.30
CA PHE A 95 -14.36 -5.98 5.37
C PHE A 95 -12.97 -6.28 5.95
N GLU A 96 -12.30 -7.24 5.32
CA GLU A 96 -10.90 -7.61 5.54
C GLU A 96 -10.16 -7.54 4.20
N ILE A 97 -8.86 -7.24 4.23
CA ILE A 97 -8.02 -7.18 3.02
C ILE A 97 -7.04 -8.34 3.06
N ASP A 98 -7.17 -9.25 2.10
CA ASP A 98 -6.31 -10.42 1.96
C ASP A 98 -5.25 -10.16 0.87
N VAL A 99 -3.99 -10.09 1.26
CA VAL A 99 -2.84 -9.89 0.37
C VAL A 99 -2.28 -11.25 -0.03
N LEU A 100 -2.52 -11.65 -1.29
CA LEU A 100 -2.04 -12.92 -1.84
C LEU A 100 -0.65 -12.73 -2.43
N GLU A 101 0.37 -13.22 -1.74
CA GLU A 101 1.76 -13.11 -2.17
C GLU A 101 2.13 -14.26 -3.10
N ILE A 102 2.16 -13.99 -4.40
CA ILE A 102 2.39 -14.98 -5.45
C ILE A 102 3.81 -14.80 -5.98
N ARG A 103 4.60 -15.87 -6.01
CA ARG A 103 5.93 -15.84 -6.63
C ARG A 103 5.79 -15.70 -8.16
N ASP A 104 6.33 -14.63 -8.70
CA ASP A 104 6.31 -14.39 -10.15
C ASP A 104 7.14 -15.45 -10.88
N PRO A 105 6.63 -16.07 -11.96
CA PRO A 105 7.39 -17.03 -12.74
C PRO A 105 8.69 -16.40 -13.26
N SER A 106 9.80 -17.09 -13.03
CA SER A 106 11.10 -16.69 -13.56
C SER A 106 11.03 -16.43 -15.07
N PRO A 107 11.64 -15.33 -15.56
CA PRO A 107 11.64 -15.01 -16.98
C PRO A 107 12.38 -16.11 -17.76
N VAL A 108 11.74 -16.63 -18.80
CA VAL A 108 12.35 -17.63 -19.69
C VAL A 108 12.89 -16.92 -20.92
N LEU A 109 14.15 -17.20 -21.29
CA LEU A 109 14.80 -16.55 -22.42
C LEU A 109 14.01 -16.81 -23.73
N GLY A 110 13.59 -15.75 -24.42
CA GLY A 110 12.81 -15.85 -25.65
C GLY A 110 11.29 -15.98 -25.44
N GLU A 111 10.81 -15.95 -24.20
CA GLU A 111 9.39 -15.94 -23.88
C GLU A 111 8.75 -14.59 -24.26
N SER A 112 7.54 -14.64 -24.85
CA SER A 112 6.75 -13.44 -25.10
C SER A 112 6.11 -12.91 -23.81
N GLU A 113 5.85 -11.60 -23.77
CA GLU A 113 5.10 -10.97 -22.67
C GLU A 113 3.73 -11.62 -22.44
N GLU A 114 3.09 -12.10 -23.50
CA GLU A 114 1.79 -12.79 -23.46
C GLU A 114 1.88 -14.15 -22.79
N ALA A 115 2.93 -14.92 -23.07
CA ALA A 115 3.16 -16.21 -22.42
C ALA A 115 3.41 -16.04 -20.91
N ARG A 116 4.22 -15.03 -20.53
CA ARG A 116 4.46 -14.69 -19.12
C ARG A 116 3.17 -14.27 -18.40
N ARG A 117 2.32 -13.46 -19.04
CA ARG A 117 0.99 -13.10 -18.51
C ARG A 117 0.09 -14.32 -18.35
N GLY A 118 0.09 -15.24 -19.31
CA GLY A 118 -0.67 -16.49 -19.20
C GLY A 118 -0.25 -17.34 -18.00
N ARG A 119 1.07 -17.42 -17.71
CA ARG A 119 1.58 -18.09 -16.51
C ARG A 119 1.17 -17.38 -15.22
N ARG A 120 1.26 -16.04 -15.17
CA ARG A 120 0.76 -15.25 -14.03
C ARG A 120 -0.73 -15.47 -13.79
N LEU A 121 -1.53 -15.55 -14.86
CA LEU A 121 -2.98 -15.78 -14.76
C LEU A 121 -3.29 -17.17 -14.18
N ALA A 122 -2.57 -18.21 -14.60
CA ALA A 122 -2.72 -19.56 -14.06
C ALA A 122 -2.39 -19.59 -12.55
N LEU A 123 -1.30 -18.94 -12.13
CA LEU A 123 -0.94 -18.83 -10.71
C LEU A 123 -2.01 -18.07 -9.91
N LEU A 124 -2.59 -17.02 -10.49
CA LEU A 124 -3.68 -16.29 -9.85
C LEU A 124 -4.93 -17.16 -9.69
N GLN A 125 -5.28 -17.97 -10.70
CA GLN A 125 -6.41 -18.91 -10.61
C GLN A 125 -6.20 -19.90 -9.46
N THR A 126 -5.02 -20.51 -9.38
CA THR A 126 -4.66 -21.43 -8.30
C THR A 126 -4.75 -20.75 -6.94
N ALA A 127 -4.08 -19.60 -6.77
CA ALA A 127 -4.07 -18.87 -5.50
C ALA A 127 -5.49 -18.45 -5.06
N LEU A 128 -6.34 -18.03 -5.99
CA LEU A 128 -7.73 -17.67 -5.68
C LEU A 128 -8.59 -18.88 -5.31
N LEU A 129 -8.37 -20.04 -5.93
CA LEU A 129 -9.09 -21.27 -5.60
C LEU A 129 -8.67 -21.80 -4.22
N GLU A 130 -7.37 -21.75 -3.89
CA GLU A 130 -6.84 -22.09 -2.58
C GLU A 130 -7.34 -21.16 -1.48
N HIS A 131 -7.36 -19.85 -1.75
CA HIS A 131 -7.89 -18.84 -0.83
C HIS A 131 -9.39 -18.98 -0.62
N ALA A 132 -10.14 -19.17 -1.72
CA ALA A 132 -11.57 -19.43 -1.63
C ALA A 132 -11.86 -20.71 -0.84
N ALA A 133 -11.01 -21.73 -0.95
CA ALA A 133 -11.12 -22.94 -0.15
C ALA A 133 -10.91 -22.67 1.35
N ALA A 134 -9.80 -22.03 1.71
CA ALA A 134 -9.45 -21.72 3.10
C ALA A 134 -10.53 -20.90 3.83
N TYR A 135 -11.13 -19.91 3.15
CA TYR A 135 -12.15 -19.04 3.73
C TYR A 135 -13.59 -19.42 3.36
N ASN A 136 -13.78 -20.58 2.73
CA ASN A 136 -15.07 -21.06 2.23
C ASN A 136 -15.87 -20.03 1.40
N LEU A 137 -15.18 -19.28 0.54
CA LEU A 137 -15.79 -18.26 -0.31
C LEU A 137 -16.61 -18.90 -1.43
N ARG A 138 -17.87 -18.48 -1.54
CA ARG A 138 -18.86 -19.00 -2.48
C ARG A 138 -19.03 -18.10 -3.70
N THR A 139 -18.81 -16.79 -3.56
CA THR A 139 -18.97 -15.82 -4.66
C THR A 139 -17.80 -14.83 -4.68
N VAL A 140 -16.99 -14.92 -5.73
CA VAL A 140 -15.79 -14.08 -5.90
C VAL A 140 -15.86 -13.35 -7.23
N MET A 141 -15.76 -12.02 -7.21
CA MET A 141 -15.58 -11.23 -8.42
C MET A 141 -14.11 -10.92 -8.65
N THR A 142 -13.64 -11.02 -9.89
CA THR A 142 -12.27 -10.66 -10.26
C THR A 142 -12.28 -9.51 -11.27
N PHE A 143 -11.45 -8.50 -11.06
CA PHE A 143 -11.36 -7.31 -11.92
C PHE A 143 -10.08 -7.34 -12.73
N HIS A 144 -10.23 -7.27 -14.06
CA HIS A 144 -9.13 -7.37 -15.03
C HIS A 144 -9.14 -6.15 -15.95
N GLN A 145 -8.00 -5.88 -16.59
CA GLN A 145 -7.86 -4.75 -17.51
C GLN A 145 -8.15 -5.10 -18.96
N LYS A 146 -7.81 -6.32 -19.37
CA LYS A 146 -7.99 -6.78 -20.73
C LYS A 146 -9.13 -7.77 -20.79
N VAL A 147 -9.95 -7.63 -21.84
CA VAL A 147 -11.02 -8.57 -22.15
C VAL A 147 -10.47 -9.98 -22.33
N GLU A 148 -9.34 -10.11 -23.03
CA GLU A 148 -8.65 -11.39 -23.25
C GLU A 148 -8.24 -12.07 -21.93
N GLU A 149 -7.77 -11.30 -20.95
CA GLU A 149 -7.33 -11.82 -19.65
C GLU A 149 -8.52 -12.29 -18.80
N ALA A 150 -9.61 -11.51 -18.75
CA ALA A 150 -10.83 -11.94 -18.06
C ALA A 150 -11.50 -13.16 -18.70
N ALA A 151 -11.55 -13.19 -20.03
CA ALA A 151 -12.09 -14.33 -20.78
C ALA A 151 -11.25 -15.59 -20.51
N ALA A 152 -9.92 -15.52 -20.69
CA ALA A 152 -9.01 -16.62 -20.42
C ALA A 152 -9.07 -17.07 -18.96
N PHE A 153 -9.22 -16.13 -18.02
CA PHE A 153 -9.38 -16.44 -16.60
C PHE A 153 -10.64 -17.26 -16.37
N ALA A 154 -11.79 -16.78 -16.86
CA ALA A 154 -13.06 -17.46 -16.63
C ALA A 154 -13.14 -18.81 -17.34
N GLU A 155 -12.63 -18.91 -18.57
CA GLU A 155 -12.68 -20.14 -19.36
C GLU A 155 -11.82 -21.26 -18.77
N LYS A 156 -10.62 -20.95 -18.27
CA LYS A 156 -9.70 -21.96 -17.72
C LYS A 156 -9.92 -22.28 -16.25
N LEU A 157 -10.63 -21.43 -15.51
CA LEU A 157 -10.82 -21.62 -14.06
C LEU A 157 -11.39 -23.00 -13.68
N PRO A 158 -12.41 -23.55 -14.38
CA PRO A 158 -12.94 -24.87 -14.05
C PRO A 158 -11.94 -26.00 -14.30
N GLU A 159 -11.07 -25.85 -15.31
CA GLU A 159 -9.98 -26.81 -15.58
C GLU A 159 -8.94 -26.78 -14.44
N THR A 160 -8.51 -25.58 -14.03
CA THR A 160 -7.60 -25.42 -12.87
C THR A 160 -8.22 -25.97 -11.59
N ALA A 161 -9.53 -25.75 -11.37
CA ALA A 161 -10.24 -26.31 -10.22
C ALA A 161 -10.31 -27.84 -10.27
N ALA A 162 -10.49 -28.43 -11.45
CA ALA A 162 -10.46 -29.88 -11.63
C ALA A 162 -9.07 -30.46 -11.32
N GLU A 163 -8.01 -29.81 -11.77
CA GLU A 163 -6.63 -30.22 -11.48
C GLU A 163 -6.33 -30.16 -9.98
N LEU A 164 -6.72 -29.09 -9.30
CA LEU A 164 -6.57 -28.98 -7.85
C LEU A 164 -7.39 -30.04 -7.10
N TYR A 165 -8.63 -30.30 -7.52
CA TYR A 165 -9.48 -31.33 -6.91
C TYR A 165 -8.91 -32.75 -7.08
N VAL A 166 -8.30 -33.06 -8.23
CA VAL A 166 -7.66 -34.36 -8.45
C VAL A 166 -6.40 -34.54 -7.61
N ASN A 167 -5.70 -33.44 -7.35
CA ASN A 167 -4.46 -33.43 -6.56
C ASN A 167 -4.70 -33.20 -5.06
N ASP A 168 -5.96 -33.06 -4.62
CA ASP A 168 -6.30 -32.97 -3.20
C ASP A 168 -5.87 -34.23 -2.46
N ALA A 169 -5.34 -34.06 -1.25
CA ALA A 169 -4.99 -35.17 -0.39
C ALA A 169 -6.24 -35.97 -0.04
N SER A 170 -6.20 -37.29 -0.25
CA SER A 170 -7.24 -38.16 0.28
C SER A 170 -7.06 -38.41 1.78
N ASP A 171 -8.10 -38.86 2.47
CA ASP A 171 -8.02 -39.31 3.87
C ASP A 171 -6.95 -40.42 4.04
N ASP A 172 -6.74 -41.24 3.01
CA ASP A 172 -5.71 -42.28 3.00
C ASP A 172 -4.29 -41.71 2.85
N ASP A 173 -4.12 -40.64 2.06
CA ASP A 173 -2.84 -39.93 1.92
C ASP A 173 -2.44 -39.23 3.22
N LEU A 174 -3.41 -38.64 3.92
CA LEU A 174 -3.24 -38.07 5.26
C LEU A 174 -2.81 -39.12 6.28
N ALA A 175 -3.53 -40.25 6.31
CA ALA A 175 -3.22 -41.36 7.20
C ALA A 175 -1.87 -42.03 6.87
N ALA A 176 -1.36 -41.88 5.65
CA ALA A 176 -0.02 -42.30 5.25
C ALA A 176 1.06 -41.26 5.64
N ALA A 177 0.77 -39.96 5.49
CA ALA A 177 1.65 -38.87 5.89
C ALA A 177 1.92 -38.85 7.40
N ASP A 178 0.92 -39.10 8.23
CA ASP A 178 1.05 -39.20 9.70
C ASP A 178 1.98 -40.34 10.15
N LYS A 179 2.23 -41.33 9.28
CA LYS A 179 3.14 -42.45 9.55
C LYS A 179 4.58 -42.17 9.14
N LEU A 180 4.84 -41.06 8.45
CA LEU A 180 6.19 -40.66 8.05
C LEU A 180 6.93 -40.01 9.23
N PRO A 181 8.25 -40.26 9.38
CA PRO A 181 9.05 -39.58 10.38
C PRO A 181 9.08 -38.07 10.11
N LYS A 182 9.04 -37.26 11.18
CA LYS A 182 9.14 -35.80 11.08
C LYS A 182 10.39 -35.40 10.29
N SER A 183 10.20 -34.51 9.33
CA SER A 183 11.24 -34.03 8.42
C SER A 183 12.44 -33.44 9.17
N SER A 184 13.66 -33.70 8.70
CA SER A 184 14.90 -33.19 9.30
C SER A 184 15.18 -31.71 9.03
N ILE A 185 14.29 -31.03 8.31
CA ILE A 185 14.38 -29.60 7.96
C ILE A 185 13.26 -28.76 8.59
N ASP A 186 12.56 -29.27 9.62
CA ASP A 186 11.40 -28.61 10.26
C ASP A 186 10.37 -28.10 9.22
N ALA A 187 10.22 -28.82 8.10
CA ALA A 187 9.14 -28.60 7.18
C ALA A 187 7.85 -29.08 7.86
N GLU A 188 7.08 -28.14 8.40
CA GLU A 188 5.69 -28.39 8.76
C GLU A 188 4.95 -28.84 7.49
N PHE A 189 4.28 -29.98 7.54
CA PHE A 189 3.30 -30.36 6.52
C PHE A 189 2.15 -29.35 6.63
N TYR A 190 2.25 -28.20 5.97
CA TYR A 190 1.15 -27.24 5.93
C TYR A 190 -0.06 -27.91 5.26
N GLU A 191 -1.07 -28.16 6.09
CA GLU A 191 -2.50 -28.28 5.77
C GLU A 191 -2.85 -29.15 4.55
N LEU A 192 -2.46 -30.43 4.59
CA LEU A 192 -3.23 -31.42 3.86
C LEU A 192 -4.60 -31.52 4.59
N GLU A 193 -5.66 -31.00 3.98
CA GLU A 193 -7.04 -31.19 4.43
C GLU A 193 -7.79 -31.98 3.35
N ALA A 194 -8.38 -33.11 3.73
CA ALA A 194 -9.13 -33.92 2.77
C ALA A 194 -10.38 -33.18 2.28
N GLY A 195 -10.57 -33.13 0.97
CA GLY A 195 -11.74 -32.50 0.34
C GLY A 195 -11.79 -30.97 0.46
N ARG A 196 -10.62 -30.32 0.51
CA ARG A 196 -10.47 -28.86 0.52
C ARG A 196 -11.08 -28.21 -0.72
N HIS A 197 -10.86 -28.79 -1.90
CA HIS A 197 -11.42 -28.34 -3.16
C HIS A 197 -12.73 -29.06 -3.48
N VAL A 198 -13.57 -28.39 -4.27
CA VAL A 198 -14.89 -28.91 -4.65
C VAL A 198 -14.82 -29.54 -6.04
N PRO A 199 -15.70 -30.53 -6.32
CA PRO A 199 -15.80 -31.10 -7.65
C PRO A 199 -15.98 -30.03 -8.73
N PRO A 200 -15.36 -30.19 -9.91
CA PRO A 200 -15.33 -29.14 -10.94
C PRO A 200 -16.72 -28.78 -11.47
N ASP A 201 -17.69 -29.70 -11.46
CA ASP A 201 -19.09 -29.44 -11.81
C ASP A 201 -19.82 -28.53 -10.80
N ARG A 202 -19.21 -28.28 -9.65
CA ARG A 202 -19.68 -27.33 -8.62
C ARG A 202 -18.90 -26.01 -8.61
N VAL A 203 -18.01 -25.80 -9.58
CA VAL A 203 -17.33 -24.53 -9.82
C VAL A 203 -17.92 -23.89 -11.06
N TRP A 204 -18.47 -22.69 -10.90
CA TRP A 204 -18.98 -21.88 -11.99
C TRP A 204 -18.04 -20.71 -12.23
N SER A 205 -17.81 -20.39 -13.50
CA SER A 205 -17.07 -19.22 -13.92
C SER A 205 -17.72 -18.57 -15.13
N ALA A 206 -17.68 -17.24 -15.18
CA ALA A 206 -18.07 -16.47 -16.35
C ALA A 206 -17.28 -15.15 -16.40
N TRP A 207 -17.32 -14.48 -17.54
CA TRP A 207 -16.73 -13.16 -17.72
C TRP A 207 -17.71 -12.18 -18.35
N LEU A 208 -17.52 -10.89 -18.11
CA LEU A 208 -18.30 -9.81 -18.71
C LEU A 208 -17.37 -8.69 -19.24
N CYS A 209 -17.62 -8.26 -20.48
CA CYS A 209 -17.07 -7.04 -21.10
C CYS A 209 -18.19 -6.11 -21.62
N GLY A 210 -17.82 -4.89 -22.04
CA GLY A 210 -18.76 -3.87 -22.51
C GLY A 210 -19.57 -4.27 -23.75
N ASP A 211 -19.05 -5.23 -24.53
CA ASP A 211 -19.68 -5.70 -25.77
C ASP A 211 -20.82 -6.70 -25.53
N HIS A 212 -20.97 -7.21 -24.30
CA HIS A 212 -22.07 -8.12 -23.96
C HIS A 212 -23.42 -7.42 -23.98
N LEU A 213 -24.43 -8.10 -24.53
CA LEU A 213 -25.80 -7.60 -24.56
C LEU A 213 -26.33 -7.42 -23.13
N VAL A 214 -27.26 -6.47 -22.94
CA VAL A 214 -27.90 -6.23 -21.64
C VAL A 214 -28.57 -7.51 -21.10
N SER A 215 -29.18 -8.31 -21.98
CA SER A 215 -29.80 -9.59 -21.61
C SER A 215 -28.78 -10.62 -21.12
N GLU A 216 -27.64 -10.73 -21.80
CA GLU A 216 -26.54 -11.65 -21.42
C GLU A 216 -25.96 -11.24 -20.07
N ARG A 217 -25.67 -9.94 -19.89
CA ARG A 217 -25.18 -9.39 -18.61
C ARG A 217 -26.13 -9.71 -17.47
N ARG A 218 -27.43 -9.46 -17.65
CA ARG A 218 -28.46 -9.75 -16.62
C ARG A 218 -28.50 -11.23 -16.26
N GLU A 219 -28.38 -12.12 -17.24
CA GLU A 219 -28.43 -13.56 -17.00
C GLU A 219 -27.18 -14.06 -16.26
N VAL A 220 -25.99 -13.64 -16.67
CA VAL A 220 -24.73 -13.99 -16.00
C VAL A 220 -24.73 -13.49 -14.55
N LEU A 221 -25.17 -12.25 -14.32
CA LEU A 221 -25.28 -11.69 -12.97
C LEU A 221 -26.31 -12.42 -12.12
N ARG A 222 -27.44 -12.83 -12.71
CA ARG A 222 -28.46 -13.65 -12.02
C ARG A 222 -27.88 -15.01 -11.61
N GLN A 223 -27.13 -15.67 -12.47
CA GLN A 223 -26.46 -16.94 -12.18
C GLN A 223 -25.46 -16.79 -11.04
N PHE A 224 -24.56 -15.81 -11.15
CA PHE A 224 -23.55 -15.51 -10.13
C PHE A 224 -24.18 -15.18 -8.77
N ALA A 225 -25.10 -14.21 -8.72
CA ALA A 225 -25.67 -13.70 -7.47
C ALA A 225 -26.49 -14.76 -6.69
N ASN A 226 -27.02 -15.76 -7.39
CA ASN A 226 -27.77 -16.87 -6.79
C ASN A 226 -26.92 -18.14 -6.61
N GLY A 227 -25.69 -18.17 -7.13
CA GLY A 227 -24.83 -19.36 -7.12
C GLY A 227 -25.47 -20.54 -7.85
N ILE A 228 -25.92 -20.31 -9.08
CA ILE A 228 -26.52 -21.34 -9.95
C ILE A 228 -25.87 -21.34 -11.34
N ASP A 229 -25.90 -22.49 -12.01
CA ASP A 229 -25.50 -22.59 -13.41
C ASP A 229 -26.64 -22.28 -14.39
N ALA A 230 -26.38 -22.40 -15.69
CA ALA A 230 -27.36 -22.19 -16.75
C ALA A 230 -28.56 -23.17 -16.70
N ALA A 231 -28.40 -24.34 -16.07
CA ALA A 231 -29.47 -25.30 -15.85
C ALA A 231 -30.24 -25.05 -14.54
N GLY A 232 -29.88 -24.03 -13.77
CA GLY A 232 -30.46 -23.71 -12.47
C GLY A 232 -29.97 -24.60 -11.32
N ARG A 233 -28.91 -25.37 -11.52
CA ARG A 233 -28.32 -26.22 -10.48
C ARG A 233 -27.43 -25.38 -9.57
N ARG A 234 -27.48 -25.64 -8.26
CA ARG A 234 -26.65 -24.93 -7.27
C ARG A 234 -25.17 -25.29 -7.45
N VAL A 235 -24.34 -24.27 -7.59
CA VAL A 235 -22.88 -24.41 -7.60
C VAL A 235 -22.31 -24.07 -6.22
N HIS A 236 -21.16 -24.62 -5.87
CA HIS A 236 -20.54 -24.32 -4.59
C HIS A 236 -19.77 -23.00 -4.65
N ARG A 237 -18.94 -22.83 -5.69
CA ARG A 237 -18.14 -21.62 -5.90
C ARG A 237 -18.50 -21.00 -7.24
N ALA A 238 -18.69 -19.69 -7.25
CA ALA A 238 -18.96 -18.91 -8.45
C ALA A 238 -17.92 -17.79 -8.56
N PHE A 239 -17.28 -17.69 -9.73
CA PHE A 239 -16.29 -16.68 -10.04
C PHE A 239 -16.74 -15.84 -11.23
N LEU A 240 -16.75 -14.52 -11.09
CA LEU A 240 -17.15 -13.61 -12.16
C LEU A 240 -16.01 -12.66 -12.50
N ALA A 241 -15.43 -12.81 -13.68
CA ALA A 241 -14.40 -11.91 -14.20
C ALA A 241 -15.04 -10.69 -14.89
N SER A 242 -14.63 -9.49 -14.51
CA SER A 242 -15.19 -8.24 -15.01
C SER A 242 -14.11 -7.35 -15.61
N VAL A 243 -14.41 -6.73 -16.76
CA VAL A 243 -13.55 -5.74 -17.44
C VAL A 243 -14.36 -4.51 -17.79
N ARG A 244 -14.26 -3.44 -16.98
CA ARG A 244 -14.85 -2.11 -17.26
C ARG A 244 -16.35 -2.09 -17.58
N VAL A 245 -17.12 -3.13 -17.22
CA VAL A 245 -18.58 -3.24 -17.48
C VAL A 245 -19.41 -2.97 -16.25
N LEU A 246 -18.82 -3.29 -15.11
CA LEU A 246 -19.44 -3.20 -13.80
C LEU A 246 -18.83 -2.00 -13.06
N GLY A 247 -18.53 -0.90 -13.76
CA GLY A 247 -18.10 0.33 -13.11
C GLY A 247 -19.24 0.91 -12.28
N GLU A 248 -20.43 1.06 -12.88
CA GLU A 248 -21.52 1.86 -12.32
C GLU A 248 -22.86 1.11 -12.32
N GLY A 249 -23.73 1.37 -11.34
CA GLY A 249 -25.18 1.11 -11.39
C GLY A 249 -25.70 -0.34 -11.39
N VAL A 250 -24.85 -1.38 -11.39
CA VAL A 250 -25.32 -2.78 -11.34
C VAL A 250 -25.41 -3.30 -9.91
N ASP A 251 -26.63 -3.53 -9.42
CA ASP A 251 -26.85 -4.16 -8.13
C ASP A 251 -26.81 -5.69 -8.24
N ILE A 252 -25.86 -6.34 -7.56
CA ILE A 252 -25.69 -7.80 -7.56
C ILE A 252 -26.39 -8.37 -6.34
N THR A 253 -27.71 -8.30 -6.35
CA THR A 253 -28.56 -8.77 -5.25
C THR A 253 -29.18 -10.13 -5.60
N GLY A 254 -28.66 -11.19 -4.98
CA GLY A 254 -29.18 -12.56 -5.06
C GLY A 254 -29.16 -13.25 -3.70
N GLU A 255 -29.34 -14.57 -3.67
CA GLU A 255 -29.24 -15.36 -2.43
C GLU A 255 -27.86 -15.27 -1.78
N ARG A 256 -26.79 -15.10 -2.57
CA ARG A 256 -25.41 -15.05 -2.07
C ARG A 256 -24.76 -13.67 -2.18
N GLY A 257 -25.19 -12.84 -3.13
CA GLY A 257 -24.56 -11.55 -3.40
C GLY A 257 -23.08 -11.71 -3.82
N VAL A 258 -22.23 -10.79 -3.39
CA VAL A 258 -20.77 -10.83 -3.59
C VAL A 258 -20.09 -10.96 -2.23
N GLU A 259 -19.35 -12.04 -1.98
CA GLU A 259 -18.62 -12.24 -0.71
C GLU A 259 -17.19 -11.68 -0.78
N ALA A 260 -16.55 -11.79 -1.94
CA ALA A 260 -15.20 -11.28 -2.14
C ALA A 260 -15.00 -10.62 -3.49
N VAL A 261 -14.08 -9.66 -3.52
CA VAL A 261 -13.60 -8.99 -4.72
C VAL A 261 -12.10 -9.15 -4.82
N CYS A 262 -11.59 -9.43 -6.02
CA CYS A 262 -10.18 -9.59 -6.29
C CYS A 262 -9.74 -8.62 -7.37
N PHE A 263 -8.70 -7.84 -7.08
CA PHE A 263 -8.09 -6.94 -8.05
C PHE A 263 -6.94 -7.62 -8.79
N ALA A 264 -7.27 -8.43 -9.82
CA ALA A 264 -6.26 -9.09 -10.64
C ALA A 264 -5.32 -8.10 -11.34
N ASP A 265 -5.82 -6.89 -11.64
CA ASP A 265 -5.00 -5.75 -12.04
C ASP A 265 -5.58 -4.42 -11.50
N THR A 266 -4.73 -3.59 -10.90
CA THR A 266 -5.11 -2.38 -10.14
C THR A 266 -4.88 -1.05 -10.86
N ARG A 267 -4.48 -1.03 -12.15
CA ARG A 267 -4.35 0.24 -12.92
C ARG A 267 -5.69 0.90 -13.28
N GLY A 268 -6.78 0.54 -12.61
CA GLY A 268 -8.05 1.26 -12.66
C GLY A 268 -7.97 2.60 -11.92
N SER A 269 -9.01 3.43 -12.06
CA SER A 269 -9.09 4.68 -11.30
C SER A 269 -9.39 4.39 -9.82
N GLN A 270 -8.97 5.27 -8.90
CA GLN A 270 -9.32 5.14 -7.47
C GLN A 270 -10.84 5.05 -7.26
N VAL A 271 -11.62 5.79 -8.06
CA VAL A 271 -13.08 5.73 -8.06
C VAL A 271 -13.59 4.34 -8.42
N GLU A 272 -13.06 3.74 -9.49
CA GLU A 272 -13.42 2.38 -9.92
C GLU A 272 -13.08 1.34 -8.84
N ILE A 273 -11.95 1.48 -8.15
CA ILE A 273 -11.57 0.62 -7.03
C ILE A 273 -12.63 0.69 -5.91
N VAL A 274 -13.02 1.89 -5.50
CA VAL A 274 -14.01 2.08 -4.42
C VAL A 274 -15.39 1.54 -4.83
N GLN A 275 -15.85 1.86 -6.04
CA GLN A 275 -17.12 1.32 -6.57
C GLN A 275 -17.11 -0.21 -6.59
N ASN A 276 -16.01 -0.81 -7.02
CA ASN A 276 -15.83 -2.26 -7.05
C ASN A 276 -15.86 -2.88 -5.65
N ILE A 277 -15.21 -2.26 -4.66
CA ILE A 277 -15.26 -2.69 -3.26
C ILE A 277 -16.69 -2.57 -2.72
N GLY A 278 -17.38 -1.46 -2.99
CA GLY A 278 -18.76 -1.22 -2.56
C GLY A 278 -19.75 -2.30 -3.01
N ARG A 279 -19.43 -3.09 -4.04
CA ARG A 279 -20.22 -4.26 -4.47
C ARG A 279 -20.20 -5.38 -3.44
N ALA A 280 -19.05 -5.62 -2.81
CA ALA A 280 -18.88 -6.65 -1.78
C ALA A 280 -19.45 -6.20 -0.43
N LEU A 281 -19.41 -4.90 -0.14
CA LEU A 281 -19.88 -4.34 1.14
C LEU A 281 -21.40 -4.35 1.31
N ARG A 282 -22.17 -4.66 0.26
CA ARG A 282 -23.63 -4.79 0.37
C ARG A 282 -24.00 -5.97 1.28
N LEU A 283 -24.95 -5.74 2.18
CA LEU A 283 -25.54 -6.78 3.01
C LEU A 283 -26.22 -7.88 2.17
N ASN A 284 -26.32 -9.07 2.75
CA ASN A 284 -27.09 -10.15 2.14
C ASN A 284 -28.58 -9.84 2.21
N LYS A 285 -29.37 -10.39 1.27
CA LYS A 285 -30.84 -10.16 1.21
C LYS A 285 -31.58 -10.61 2.46
N ASP A 286 -31.03 -11.57 3.19
CA ASP A 286 -31.59 -12.08 4.45
C ASP A 286 -31.33 -11.13 5.65
N GLY A 287 -30.64 -10.01 5.41
CA GLY A 287 -30.27 -9.04 6.45
C GLY A 287 -29.08 -9.49 7.30
N SER A 288 -28.45 -10.63 6.99
CA SER A 288 -27.26 -11.07 7.68
C SER A 288 -26.07 -10.18 7.32
N THR A 289 -25.32 -9.78 8.35
CA THR A 289 -24.03 -9.13 8.18
C THR A 289 -22.99 -10.18 7.80
N LYS A 290 -22.26 -9.92 6.72
CA LYS A 290 -21.05 -10.67 6.36
C LYS A 290 -19.82 -9.83 6.62
N VAL A 291 -18.65 -10.46 6.57
CA VAL A 291 -17.37 -9.76 6.39
C VAL A 291 -16.97 -9.94 4.93
N ALA A 292 -16.92 -8.85 4.18
CA ALA A 292 -16.49 -8.86 2.80
C ALA A 292 -14.97 -9.03 2.72
N ARG A 293 -14.47 -9.78 1.74
CA ARG A 293 -13.02 -9.93 1.54
C ARG A 293 -12.54 -9.18 0.31
N ILE A 294 -11.54 -8.33 0.49
CA ILE A 294 -10.87 -7.60 -0.59
C ILE A 294 -9.53 -8.27 -0.84
N ILE A 295 -9.45 -9.03 -1.93
CA ILE A 295 -8.30 -9.83 -2.27
C ILE A 295 -7.38 -9.02 -3.20
N VAL A 296 -6.11 -8.90 -2.83
CA VAL A 296 -5.09 -8.16 -3.58
C VAL A 296 -3.91 -9.07 -3.89
N PRO A 297 -3.81 -9.58 -5.14
CA PRO A 297 -2.64 -10.33 -5.58
C PRO A 297 -1.40 -9.44 -5.70
N VAL A 298 -0.30 -9.88 -5.11
CA VAL A 298 1.03 -9.27 -5.17
C VAL A 298 1.98 -10.28 -5.80
N PHE A 299 2.41 -10.00 -7.03
CA PHE A 299 3.41 -10.82 -7.72
C PHE A 299 4.81 -10.40 -7.30
N LEU A 300 5.44 -11.18 -6.44
CA LEU A 300 6.80 -10.96 -5.95
C LEU A 300 7.82 -11.43 -6.98
N GLU A 301 8.79 -10.60 -7.31
CA GLU A 301 9.86 -10.94 -8.25
C GLU A 301 10.70 -12.13 -7.74
N PRO A 302 11.34 -12.91 -8.63
CA PRO A 302 12.16 -14.05 -8.21
C PRO A 302 13.27 -13.63 -7.24
N GLY A 303 13.25 -14.19 -6.02
CA GLY A 303 14.21 -13.88 -4.95
C GLY A 303 13.86 -12.63 -4.12
N GLU A 304 12.75 -11.93 -4.41
CA GLU A 304 12.29 -10.81 -3.60
C GLU A 304 11.88 -11.27 -2.20
N ASP A 305 12.43 -10.65 -1.16
CA ASP A 305 11.99 -10.89 0.21
C ASP A 305 10.64 -10.18 0.43
N PRO A 306 9.57 -10.91 0.79
CA PRO A 306 8.31 -10.27 1.12
C PRO A 306 8.48 -9.17 2.19
N THR A 307 9.34 -9.38 3.19
CA THR A 307 9.55 -8.46 4.33
C THR A 307 10.01 -7.06 3.91
N ASP A 308 10.64 -6.93 2.74
CA ASP A 308 11.07 -5.65 2.13
C ASP A 308 9.91 -4.85 1.47
N MET A 309 8.67 -5.03 1.92
CA MET A 309 7.47 -4.47 1.27
C MET A 309 7.47 -2.94 1.16
N VAL A 310 8.18 -2.23 2.04
CA VAL A 310 8.23 -0.77 2.07
C VAL A 310 8.85 -0.20 0.79
N ALA A 311 9.97 -0.74 0.32
CA ALA A 311 10.58 -0.31 -0.95
C ALA A 311 10.19 -1.18 -2.15
N SER A 312 9.49 -2.29 -1.94
CA SER A 312 9.07 -3.17 -3.03
C SER A 312 8.07 -2.50 -3.99
N ALA A 313 8.37 -2.60 -5.29
CA ALA A 313 7.46 -2.18 -6.35
C ALA A 313 6.27 -3.15 -6.54
N SER A 314 6.42 -4.40 -6.12
CA SER A 314 5.43 -5.48 -6.25
C SER A 314 4.14 -5.19 -5.47
N PHE A 315 4.24 -4.47 -4.35
CA PHE A 315 3.09 -4.05 -3.53
C PHE A 315 2.33 -2.83 -4.08
N ARG A 316 2.65 -2.34 -5.28
CA ARG A 316 1.90 -1.24 -5.92
C ARG A 316 0.38 -1.49 -5.98
N PRO A 317 -0.12 -2.71 -6.27
CA PRO A 317 -1.56 -3.00 -6.23
C PRO A 317 -2.19 -2.75 -4.87
N LEU A 318 -1.55 -3.19 -3.79
CA LEU A 318 -2.02 -2.97 -2.42
C LEU A 318 -2.08 -1.47 -2.09
N VAL A 319 -1.04 -0.73 -2.47
CA VAL A 319 -1.02 0.74 -2.29
C VAL A 319 -2.19 1.40 -3.02
N ALA A 320 -2.48 0.98 -4.26
CA ALA A 320 -3.59 1.55 -5.04
C ALA A 320 -4.95 1.30 -4.39
N VAL A 321 -5.17 0.09 -3.84
CA VAL A 321 -6.41 -0.26 -3.13
C VAL A 321 -6.56 0.56 -1.85
N LEU A 322 -5.53 0.63 -1.02
CA LEU A 322 -5.53 1.38 0.24
C LEU A 322 -5.70 2.89 0.02
N GLN A 323 -5.04 3.45 -0.99
CA GLN A 323 -5.23 4.85 -1.37
C GLN A 323 -6.64 5.12 -1.91
N GLY A 324 -7.22 4.19 -2.66
CA GLY A 324 -8.61 4.28 -3.12
C GLY A 324 -9.58 4.36 -1.95
N LEU A 325 -9.46 3.44 -0.99
CA LEU A 325 -10.27 3.44 0.23
C LEU A 325 -10.11 4.73 1.04
N ARG A 326 -8.89 5.17 1.30
CA ARG A 326 -8.64 6.40 2.08
C ARG A 326 -9.16 7.65 1.38
N SER A 327 -9.07 7.73 0.05
CA SER A 327 -9.58 8.90 -0.69
C SER A 327 -11.09 9.12 -0.53
N HIS A 328 -11.82 8.09 -0.10
CA HIS A 328 -13.26 8.13 0.11
C HIS A 328 -13.64 8.26 1.59
N ASP A 329 -12.79 7.81 2.52
CA ASP A 329 -13.03 7.97 3.95
C ASP A 329 -11.70 8.04 4.70
N GLU A 330 -11.39 9.22 5.25
CA GLU A 330 -10.16 9.45 6.02
C GLU A 330 -10.18 8.72 7.37
N ARG A 331 -11.37 8.38 7.90
CA ARG A 331 -11.57 7.74 9.22
C ARG A 331 -11.56 6.21 9.17
N LEU A 332 -11.44 5.63 7.99
CA LEU A 332 -11.49 4.18 7.78
C LEU A 332 -10.43 3.45 8.62
N GLY A 333 -9.25 4.06 8.78
CA GLY A 333 -8.16 3.49 9.57
C GLY A 333 -8.45 3.48 11.07
N GLU A 334 -8.91 4.59 11.63
CA GLU A 334 -9.10 4.77 13.08
C GLU A 334 -10.18 3.82 13.65
N GLN A 335 -11.27 3.62 12.92
CA GLN A 335 -12.44 2.91 13.43
C GLN A 335 -12.34 1.39 13.29
N LEU A 336 -11.60 0.89 12.30
CA LEU A 336 -11.41 -0.54 12.11
C LEU A 336 -10.45 -1.16 13.15
N ALA A 337 -9.51 -0.37 13.72
CA ALA A 337 -8.72 -0.72 14.92
C ALA A 337 -9.62 -1.18 16.05
N SER A 338 -10.66 -0.36 16.29
CA SER A 338 -11.55 -0.53 17.42
C SER A 338 -12.28 -1.87 17.32
N ARG A 339 -12.61 -2.33 16.10
CA ARG A 339 -13.24 -3.64 15.85
C ARG A 339 -12.27 -4.81 15.95
N ALA A 340 -11.07 -4.69 15.40
CA ALA A 340 -10.06 -5.75 15.52
C ALA A 340 -9.65 -6.00 16.98
N LEU A 341 -9.47 -4.92 17.76
CA LEU A 341 -9.18 -4.96 19.19
C LEU A 341 -10.38 -5.40 20.05
N THR A 342 -11.63 -5.25 19.59
CA THR A 342 -12.83 -5.68 20.33
C THR A 342 -13.36 -7.07 19.95
N SER A 343 -12.80 -7.70 18.90
CA SER A 343 -13.05 -9.12 18.59
C SER A 343 -12.55 -10.05 19.71
N GLY A 344 -11.59 -9.58 20.54
CA GLY A 344 -11.22 -10.20 21.80
C GLY A 344 -12.20 -9.83 22.92
N LYS A 345 -13.07 -10.79 23.30
CA LYS A 345 -13.94 -10.79 24.51
C LYS A 345 -14.21 -9.41 25.13
N ARG A 346 -15.37 -8.83 24.85
CA ARG A 346 -15.97 -7.71 25.62
C ARG A 346 -15.76 -7.91 27.14
N LYS A 347 -14.77 -7.24 27.73
CA LYS A 347 -14.84 -6.84 29.14
C LYS A 347 -15.50 -5.49 29.17
N VAL A 348 -16.82 -5.51 29.36
CA VAL A 348 -17.64 -4.33 29.64
C VAL A 348 -17.05 -3.63 30.87
N HIS A 349 -16.33 -2.52 30.67
CA HIS A 349 -15.91 -1.61 31.74
C HIS A 349 -16.90 -0.45 31.89
N VAL A 350 -18.19 -0.74 31.89
CA VAL A 350 -19.19 0.23 32.33
C VAL A 350 -19.39 0.01 33.83
N ARG A 351 -18.67 0.78 34.66
CA ARG A 351 -18.96 0.85 36.09
C ARG A 351 -20.16 1.79 36.25
N ARG A 352 -21.30 1.20 36.59
CA ARG A 352 -22.51 1.93 37.01
C ARG A 352 -22.45 2.13 38.51
N ASP A 353 -22.88 3.29 38.98
CA ASP A 353 -23.11 3.51 40.41
C ASP A 353 -24.38 2.78 40.89
N GLU A 354 -24.66 2.84 42.20
CA GLU A 354 -25.79 2.15 42.83
C GLU A 354 -27.16 2.66 42.34
N ASP A 355 -27.20 3.81 41.65
CA ASP A 355 -28.40 4.42 41.07
C ASP A 355 -28.53 4.19 39.55
N GLY A 356 -27.60 3.42 38.95
CA GLY A 356 -27.68 3.00 37.55
C GLY A 356 -27.24 4.05 36.53
N GLN A 357 -26.56 5.13 36.94
CA GLN A 357 -26.00 6.12 36.01
C GLN A 357 -24.57 5.74 35.56
N ILE A 358 -24.22 6.17 34.35
CA ILE A 358 -22.88 5.99 33.76
C ILE A 358 -22.01 7.13 34.27
N ALA A 359 -21.04 6.84 35.14
CA ALA A 359 -20.05 7.83 35.58
C ALA A 359 -19.06 8.11 34.44
N GLY A 360 -19.14 9.31 33.85
CA GLY A 360 -18.23 9.76 32.81
C GLY A 360 -16.82 9.98 33.34
N ALA A 361 -15.82 9.38 32.69
CA ALA A 361 -14.42 9.77 32.87
C ALA A 361 -14.20 11.09 32.12
N GLY A 362 -14.21 12.20 32.85
CA GLY A 362 -13.64 13.45 32.38
C GLY A 362 -12.12 13.32 32.36
N GLY A 363 -11.53 13.38 31.18
CA GLY A 363 -10.11 13.59 30.97
C GLY A 363 -9.95 14.76 30.01
N GLU A 364 -9.72 15.96 30.56
CA GLU A 364 -9.09 17.04 29.83
C GLU A 364 -7.65 16.60 29.53
N GLY A 365 -7.29 16.57 28.26
CA GLY A 365 -5.94 16.35 27.77
C GLY A 365 -5.65 17.34 26.66
N ASP A 366 -5.10 18.49 27.03
CA ASP A 366 -4.26 19.28 26.12
C ASP A 366 -2.98 18.46 25.88
N GLY A 367 -2.69 18.13 24.62
CA GLY A 367 -1.47 17.40 24.25
C GLY A 367 -1.41 17.04 22.76
N GLU A 368 -0.73 17.89 21.99
CA GLU A 368 0.02 17.66 20.74
C GLU A 368 -0.47 16.54 19.77
N ASP A 369 -0.89 16.97 18.57
CA ASP A 369 -1.35 16.21 17.39
C ASP A 369 -0.32 15.21 16.77
N GLN A 370 0.39 14.42 17.58
CA GLN A 370 1.45 13.53 17.11
C GLN A 370 1.23 12.04 17.48
N GLU A 371 0.16 11.68 18.21
CA GLU A 371 -0.15 10.29 18.61
C GLU A 371 -1.24 9.57 17.75
N ASP A 372 -1.93 10.27 16.85
CA ASP A 372 -3.03 9.66 16.06
C ASP A 372 -2.55 8.71 14.94
N ASP A 373 -1.42 9.03 14.29
CA ASP A 373 -0.96 8.30 13.09
C ASP A 373 -0.44 6.88 13.41
N ASP A 374 0.21 6.69 14.56
CA ASP A 374 0.71 5.37 14.98
C ASP A 374 -0.44 4.45 15.45
N THR A 375 -1.48 5.02 16.05
CA THR A 375 -2.70 4.28 16.45
C THR A 375 -3.51 3.85 15.22
N GLN A 376 -3.61 4.72 14.21
CA GLN A 376 -4.25 4.43 12.92
C GLN A 376 -3.48 3.38 12.10
N ALA A 377 -2.14 3.39 12.13
CA ALA A 377 -1.34 2.37 11.45
C ALA A 377 -1.49 0.98 12.07
N ALA A 378 -1.55 0.89 13.41
CA ALA A 378 -1.78 -0.37 14.12
C ALA A 378 -3.19 -0.95 13.87
N ALA A 379 -4.16 -0.08 13.67
CA ALA A 379 -5.53 -0.41 13.33
C ALA A 379 -5.69 -1.12 11.98
N GLU A 380 -5.16 -0.48 10.94
CA GLU A 380 -5.20 -0.97 9.57
C GLU A 380 -4.36 -2.24 9.42
N ALA A 381 -3.26 -2.35 10.19
CA ALA A 381 -2.47 -3.57 10.24
C ALA A 381 -3.29 -4.79 10.67
N ALA A 382 -4.33 -4.61 11.48
CA ALA A 382 -5.19 -5.70 11.92
C ALA A 382 -6.22 -6.16 10.86
N LEU A 383 -6.43 -5.38 9.80
CA LEU A 383 -7.29 -5.73 8.66
C LEU A 383 -6.54 -6.38 7.51
N LEU A 384 -5.22 -6.22 7.48
CA LEU A 384 -4.35 -6.72 6.43
C LEU A 384 -3.91 -8.15 6.77
N HIS A 385 -4.44 -9.13 6.05
CA HIS A 385 -4.01 -10.53 6.14
C HIS A 385 -3.03 -10.84 5.02
N PHE A 386 -1.78 -11.10 5.36
CA PHE A 386 -0.76 -11.52 4.41
C PHE A 386 -0.68 -13.04 4.37
N SER A 387 -0.37 -13.61 3.20
CA SER A 387 -0.11 -15.05 3.08
C SER A 387 1.09 -15.51 3.92
N SER A 388 2.10 -14.65 4.09
CA SER A 388 3.24 -14.88 4.98
C SER A 388 3.10 -14.05 6.27
N PRO A 389 3.51 -14.57 7.46
CA PRO A 389 3.46 -13.80 8.71
C PRO A 389 4.22 -12.46 8.62
N ARG A 390 3.62 -11.39 9.14
CA ARG A 390 4.20 -10.05 9.19
C ARG A 390 4.13 -9.47 10.59
N ASP A 391 5.18 -8.76 10.99
CA ASP A 391 5.11 -7.94 12.20
C ASP A 391 4.31 -6.66 11.94
N ALA A 392 3.66 -6.16 13.01
CA ALA A 392 2.83 -4.97 12.92
C ALA A 392 3.65 -3.71 12.62
N ALA A 393 4.93 -3.67 12.99
CA ALA A 393 5.80 -2.51 12.78
C ALA A 393 6.12 -2.29 11.30
N THR A 394 6.33 -3.38 10.55
CA THR A 394 6.60 -3.39 9.11
C THR A 394 5.36 -2.95 8.34
N ILE A 395 4.18 -3.45 8.74
CA ILE A 395 2.92 -3.02 8.13
C ILE A 395 2.68 -1.53 8.41
N ALA A 396 2.88 -1.07 9.65
CA ALA A 396 2.75 0.33 10.01
C ALA A 396 3.73 1.23 9.23
N ALA A 397 4.99 0.82 9.11
CA ALA A 397 5.99 1.52 8.31
C ALA A 397 5.59 1.61 6.83
N PHE A 398 5.05 0.52 6.26
CA PHE A 398 4.52 0.50 4.90
C PHE A 398 3.35 1.48 4.74
N LEU A 399 2.33 1.43 5.61
CA LEU A 399 1.18 2.33 5.54
C LEU A 399 1.63 3.80 5.62
N ARG A 400 2.50 4.13 6.59
CA ARG A 400 3.02 5.49 6.77
C ARG A 400 3.75 6.03 5.53
N THR A 401 4.61 5.22 4.93
CA THR A 401 5.52 5.67 3.86
C THR A 401 4.99 5.48 2.44
N ARG A 402 4.03 4.56 2.23
CA ARG A 402 3.48 4.24 0.91
C ARG A 402 2.04 4.70 0.74
N VAL A 403 1.27 4.65 1.81
CA VAL A 403 -0.14 5.04 1.81
C VAL A 403 -0.25 6.48 2.29
N TYR A 404 -0.09 6.77 3.58
CA TYR A 404 -0.38 8.08 4.19
C TYR A 404 0.50 9.19 3.63
N ARG A 405 1.81 8.98 3.61
CA ARG A 405 2.79 9.96 3.12
C ARG A 405 3.66 9.30 2.05
N PRO A 406 3.17 9.21 0.80
CA PRO A 406 3.83 8.45 -0.24
C PRO A 406 5.21 9.05 -0.56
N GLU A 407 6.25 8.31 -0.20
CA GLU A 407 7.64 8.59 -0.57
C GLU A 407 7.98 7.95 -1.91
N SER A 408 9.00 8.47 -2.60
CA SER A 408 9.45 7.86 -3.84
C SER A 408 10.11 6.50 -3.57
N LEU A 409 9.85 5.51 -4.44
CA LEU A 409 10.44 4.17 -4.32
C LEU A 409 11.97 4.23 -4.22
N VAL A 410 12.61 5.06 -5.06
CA VAL A 410 14.08 5.25 -5.05
C VAL A 410 14.58 5.78 -3.70
N TRP A 411 13.79 6.63 -3.03
CA TRP A 411 14.16 7.12 -1.71
C TRP A 411 13.97 6.03 -0.65
N LEU A 412 12.86 5.27 -0.72
CA LEU A 412 12.59 4.17 0.19
C LEU A 412 13.59 3.01 0.06
N GLU A 413 14.05 2.70 -1.16
CA GLU A 413 15.13 1.73 -1.41
C GLU A 413 16.39 2.15 -0.67
N GLY A 414 16.80 3.43 -0.77
CA GLY A 414 17.96 3.93 -0.06
C GLY A 414 17.78 4.01 1.47
N TYR A 415 16.55 4.24 1.93
CA TYR A 415 16.23 4.22 3.36
C TYR A 415 16.31 2.81 3.95
N GLN A 416 15.71 1.81 3.28
CA GLN A 416 15.83 0.41 3.68
C GLN A 416 17.27 -0.09 3.60
N ALA A 417 18.01 0.31 2.55
CA ALA A 417 19.44 0.04 2.41
C ALA A 417 20.23 0.48 3.63
N LEU A 418 19.95 1.69 4.15
CA LEU A 418 20.62 2.23 5.32
C LEU A 418 20.33 1.43 6.58
N ILE A 419 19.05 1.12 6.84
CA ILE A 419 18.63 0.36 8.02
C ILE A 419 19.23 -1.05 8.00
N ARG A 420 19.10 -1.75 6.87
CA ARG A 420 19.60 -3.11 6.69
C ARG A 420 21.11 -3.17 6.86
N TRP A 421 21.84 -2.26 6.20
CA TRP A 421 23.29 -2.21 6.33
C TRP A 421 23.73 -1.96 7.78
N ARG A 422 23.03 -1.09 8.52
CA ARG A 422 23.32 -0.88 9.95
C ARG A 422 23.07 -2.13 10.77
N ALA A 423 21.95 -2.82 10.55
CA ALA A 423 21.62 -4.05 11.24
C ALA A 423 22.64 -5.16 10.97
N GLU A 424 23.00 -5.39 9.70
CA GLU A 424 23.98 -6.39 9.27
C GLU A 424 25.40 -6.12 9.80
N ASN A 425 25.76 -4.85 10.01
CA ASN A 425 27.05 -4.45 10.58
C ASN A 425 26.99 -4.23 12.10
N GLU A 426 25.89 -4.59 12.76
CA GLU A 426 25.67 -4.44 14.21
C GLU A 426 25.88 -3.00 14.73
N ILE A 427 25.57 -2.01 13.90
CA ILE A 427 25.77 -0.59 14.19
C ILE A 427 24.61 -0.07 15.02
N THR A 428 24.84 0.12 16.31
CA THR A 428 23.84 0.65 17.27
C THR A 428 24.08 2.12 17.65
N GLY A 429 25.25 2.67 17.32
CA GLY A 429 25.65 4.04 17.66
C GLY A 429 25.75 4.97 16.44
N VAL A 430 26.38 6.13 16.63
CA VAL A 430 26.67 7.07 15.53
C VAL A 430 27.77 6.48 14.66
N TYR A 431 27.47 6.19 13.38
CA TYR A 431 28.45 5.68 12.44
C TYR A 431 28.21 6.28 11.05
N ALA A 432 29.24 6.91 10.49
CA ALA A 432 29.15 7.51 9.17
C ALA A 432 29.37 6.47 8.07
N VAL A 433 28.33 6.21 7.25
CA VAL A 433 28.44 5.34 6.07
C VAL A 433 29.56 5.86 5.12
N PRO A 434 30.57 5.04 4.79
CA PRO A 434 31.59 5.37 3.79
C PRO A 434 30.99 5.59 2.40
N TYR A 435 31.65 6.40 1.57
CA TYR A 435 31.11 6.86 0.28
C TYR A 435 31.00 5.75 -0.77
N ASP A 436 31.86 4.74 -0.66
CA ASP A 436 32.05 3.60 -1.55
C ASP A 436 31.27 2.35 -1.12
N VAL A 437 30.47 2.43 -0.05
CA VAL A 437 29.60 1.31 0.35
C VAL A 437 28.52 1.08 -0.70
N GLU A 438 28.48 -0.16 -1.17
CA GLU A 438 27.45 -0.73 -2.02
C GLU A 438 26.81 -1.91 -1.27
N VAL A 439 25.48 -2.04 -1.37
CA VAL A 439 24.70 -3.04 -0.62
C VAL A 439 23.63 -3.66 -1.50
N GLU A 440 23.18 -4.86 -1.14
CA GLU A 440 22.05 -5.54 -1.78
C GLU A 440 20.74 -5.19 -1.08
N VAL A 441 19.74 -4.72 -1.83
CA VAL A 441 18.40 -4.35 -1.32
C VAL A 441 17.32 -4.66 -2.34
N GLY A 442 16.30 -5.41 -1.92
CA GLY A 442 15.25 -5.91 -2.81
C GLY A 442 15.85 -6.68 -3.98
N VAL A 443 15.60 -6.21 -5.21
CA VAL A 443 16.16 -6.79 -6.45
C VAL A 443 17.50 -6.18 -6.88
N THR A 444 17.96 -5.12 -6.21
CA THR A 444 19.17 -4.38 -6.59
C THR A 444 20.38 -4.93 -5.84
N LYS A 445 21.34 -5.51 -6.56
CA LYS A 445 22.54 -6.13 -5.96
C LYS A 445 23.62 -5.14 -5.53
N ASP A 446 23.81 -4.06 -6.29
CA ASP A 446 24.90 -3.09 -6.09
C ASP A 446 24.33 -1.68 -5.81
N PHE A 447 23.43 -1.55 -4.83
CA PHE A 447 22.84 -0.25 -4.50
C PHE A 447 23.91 0.67 -3.89
N PRO A 448 24.18 1.87 -4.46
CA PRO A 448 25.27 2.74 -4.02
C PRO A 448 24.91 3.55 -2.76
N LEU A 449 24.76 2.87 -1.63
CA LEU A 449 24.31 3.43 -0.36
C LEU A 449 25.16 4.62 0.08
N GLY A 450 26.49 4.53 0.00
CA GLY A 450 27.39 5.62 0.38
C GLY A 450 27.16 6.92 -0.41
N ARG A 451 26.85 6.78 -1.70
CA ARG A 451 26.53 7.92 -2.59
C ARG A 451 25.14 8.46 -2.29
N TRP A 452 24.17 7.60 -2.04
CA TRP A 452 22.81 7.99 -1.67
C TRP A 452 22.79 8.78 -0.35
N VAL A 453 23.47 8.29 0.69
CA VAL A 453 23.65 8.99 1.98
C VAL A 453 24.31 10.35 1.77
N HIS A 454 25.33 10.43 0.91
CA HIS A 454 25.98 11.71 0.57
C HIS A 454 25.00 12.69 -0.10
N GLN A 455 24.12 12.21 -0.98
CA GLN A 455 23.09 13.03 -1.61
C GLN A 455 22.09 13.56 -0.59
N GLN A 456 21.64 12.75 0.39
CA GLN A 456 20.74 13.21 1.45
C GLN A 456 21.39 14.34 2.28
N ARG A 457 22.67 14.19 2.66
CA ARG A 457 23.44 15.26 3.35
C ARG A 457 23.56 16.54 2.51
N LYS A 458 23.66 16.41 1.18
CA LYS A 458 23.70 17.55 0.28
C LYS A 458 22.34 18.24 0.20
N ALA A 459 21.25 17.47 0.08
CA ALA A 459 19.89 17.97 0.03
C ALA A 459 19.54 18.76 1.31
N LEU A 460 19.90 18.25 2.50
CA LEU A 460 19.67 18.97 3.75
C LEU A 460 20.42 20.32 3.78
N ARG A 461 21.70 20.34 3.37
CA ARG A 461 22.49 21.58 3.31
C ARG A 461 21.97 22.58 2.28
N ALA A 462 21.31 22.10 1.23
CA ALA A 462 20.67 22.92 0.22
C ALA A 462 19.27 23.42 0.63
N GLY A 463 18.71 22.93 1.75
CA GLY A 463 17.33 23.19 2.15
C GLY A 463 16.30 22.49 1.25
N GLU A 464 16.74 21.48 0.48
CA GLU A 464 15.90 20.72 -0.47
C GLU A 464 15.36 19.42 0.14
N LEU A 465 15.87 19.01 1.31
CA LEU A 465 15.37 17.83 2.01
C LEU A 465 14.11 18.20 2.79
N GLU A 466 13.01 17.52 2.47
CA GLU A 466 11.76 17.65 3.22
C GLU A 466 11.97 17.24 4.69
N GLU A 467 11.39 18.01 5.63
CA GLU A 467 11.56 17.76 7.07
C GLU A 467 11.17 16.33 7.46
N ARG A 468 10.12 15.77 6.85
CA ARG A 468 9.70 14.38 7.09
C ARG A 468 10.77 13.33 6.76
N ARG A 469 11.55 13.53 5.69
CA ARG A 469 12.64 12.63 5.31
C ARG A 469 13.79 12.73 6.30
N LYS A 470 14.02 13.93 6.82
CA LYS A 470 14.99 14.15 7.89
C LYS A 470 14.55 13.40 9.16
N THR A 471 13.28 13.49 9.57
CA THR A 471 12.75 12.73 10.72
C THR A 471 12.97 11.22 10.58
N LEU A 472 12.66 10.64 9.42
CA LEU A 472 12.88 9.21 9.16
C LEU A 472 14.36 8.83 9.23
N LEU A 473 15.25 9.68 8.72
CA LEU A 473 16.70 9.47 8.75
C LEU A 473 17.31 9.68 10.14
N ASP A 474 16.73 10.57 10.96
CA ASP A 474 17.11 10.83 12.35
C ASP A 474 16.65 9.69 13.29
N ALA A 475 15.70 8.86 12.85
CA ALA A 475 15.20 7.73 13.64
C ALA A 475 16.34 6.79 14.07
N PRO A 476 16.28 6.19 15.27
CA PRO A 476 17.37 5.37 15.82
C PRO A 476 17.83 4.23 14.91
N GLU A 477 16.91 3.64 14.15
CA GLU A 477 17.16 2.53 13.23
C GLU A 477 18.03 2.99 12.04
N ALA A 478 17.77 4.18 11.51
CA ALA A 478 18.52 4.76 10.40
C ALA A 478 19.80 5.49 10.86
N GLY A 479 19.75 6.12 12.03
CA GLY A 479 20.85 6.79 12.73
C GLY A 479 21.76 7.62 11.82
N MET A 480 21.15 8.48 10.99
CA MET A 480 21.82 9.27 9.98
C MET A 480 22.82 10.27 10.59
N VAL A 481 24.08 10.15 10.19
CA VAL A 481 25.12 11.13 10.56
C VAL A 481 25.17 12.23 9.52
N TRP A 482 24.69 13.42 9.85
CA TRP A 482 24.63 14.56 8.90
C TRP A 482 25.99 15.22 8.64
N GLU A 483 26.85 15.30 9.66
CA GLU A 483 28.17 15.94 9.57
C GLU A 483 29.34 15.00 9.95
N PRO A 484 29.69 13.98 9.14
CA PRO A 484 30.84 13.11 9.40
C PRO A 484 32.19 13.85 9.51
N GLY A 485 32.25 15.03 8.89
CA GLY A 485 33.46 15.84 8.82
C GLY A 485 33.86 16.50 10.15
N GLU A 486 32.96 16.61 11.13
CA GLU A 486 33.31 17.07 12.48
C GLU A 486 33.98 15.95 13.28
N GLU A 487 33.46 14.72 13.22
CA GLU A 487 34.05 13.57 13.91
C GLU A 487 35.46 13.25 13.37
N ALA A 488 35.61 13.16 12.04
CA ALA A 488 36.92 12.97 11.41
C ALA A 488 37.90 14.14 11.69
N TRP A 489 37.38 15.33 11.97
CA TRP A 489 38.18 16.47 12.40
C TRP A 489 38.60 16.37 13.86
N GLU A 490 37.70 16.00 14.77
CA GLU A 490 37.99 15.81 16.19
C GLU A 490 38.96 14.64 16.41
N THR A 491 38.81 13.51 15.72
CA THR A 491 39.78 12.41 15.75
C THR A 491 41.17 12.86 15.26
N LYS A 492 41.21 13.62 14.16
CA LYS A 492 42.45 14.20 13.63
C LYS A 492 43.07 15.19 14.62
N LEU A 493 42.26 16.05 15.24
CA LEU A 493 42.70 17.04 16.22
C LEU A 493 43.22 16.35 17.49
N ALA A 494 42.58 15.27 17.94
CA ALA A 494 43.01 14.45 19.07
C ALA A 494 44.38 13.80 18.80
N ALA A 495 44.57 13.22 17.61
CA ALA A 495 45.86 12.66 17.19
C ALA A 495 46.97 13.73 17.14
N LEU A 496 46.66 14.92 16.61
CA LEU A 496 47.58 16.06 16.57
C LEU A 496 47.91 16.60 17.97
N ARG A 497 46.93 16.67 18.88
CA ARG A 497 47.13 17.06 20.28
C ARG A 497 47.98 16.05 21.04
N SER A 498 47.73 14.75 20.81
CA SER A 498 48.53 13.65 21.38
C SER A 498 49.99 13.75 20.90
N TYR A 499 50.20 13.94 19.60
CA TYR A 499 51.54 14.14 19.02
C TYR A 499 52.25 15.34 19.63
N ARG A 500 51.56 16.50 19.73
CA ARG A 500 52.11 17.71 20.36
C ARG A 500 52.46 17.50 21.82
N ARG A 501 51.62 16.78 22.58
CA ARG A 501 51.87 16.48 24.00
C ARG A 501 53.12 15.61 24.17
N ALA A 502 53.37 14.66 23.27
CA ALA A 502 54.52 13.77 23.36
C ALA A 502 55.83 14.38 22.82
N THR A 503 55.77 15.20 21.77
CA THR A 503 56.96 15.74 21.09
C THR A 503 57.26 17.19 21.44
N GLY A 504 56.31 17.91 22.05
CA GLY A 504 56.42 19.33 22.37
C GLY A 504 56.18 20.27 21.19
N HIS A 505 55.94 19.76 19.97
CA HIS A 505 55.70 20.59 18.78
C HIS A 505 54.66 19.95 17.84
N LEU A 506 54.15 20.73 16.88
CA LEU A 506 53.21 20.27 15.85
C LEU A 506 53.82 20.37 14.43
N ALA A 507 55.04 19.85 14.30
CA ALA A 507 55.81 19.85 13.06
C ALA A 507 56.31 18.44 12.69
N PRO A 508 55.40 17.47 12.45
CA PRO A 508 55.79 16.14 12.01
C PRO A 508 56.46 16.17 10.63
N ARG A 509 57.37 15.22 10.38
CA ARG A 509 57.83 14.90 9.02
C ARG A 509 56.65 14.42 8.19
N GLN A 510 56.69 14.61 6.87
CA GLN A 510 55.55 14.30 5.99
C GLN A 510 55.14 12.82 6.03
N ASP A 511 56.11 11.93 6.23
CA ASP A 511 55.96 10.47 6.35
C ASP A 511 55.58 9.99 7.77
N ALA A 512 55.42 10.91 8.74
CA ALA A 512 55.18 10.54 10.12
C ALA A 512 53.76 9.99 10.34
N VAL A 513 53.71 8.84 11.02
CA VAL A 513 52.52 8.19 11.55
C VAL A 513 52.55 8.20 13.08
N TRP A 514 51.39 8.33 13.73
CA TRP A 514 51.24 8.48 15.18
C TRP A 514 50.00 7.74 15.69
N GLY A 515 50.16 6.89 16.71
CA GLY A 515 49.10 6.05 17.27
C GLY A 515 49.67 4.81 17.97
N GLU A 516 48.78 3.93 18.43
CA GLU A 516 49.13 2.62 19.01
C GLU A 516 48.36 1.50 18.27
N GLY A 517 49.02 0.36 18.02
CA GLY A 517 48.40 -0.81 17.39
C GLY A 517 47.94 -0.57 15.96
N GLU A 518 46.72 -1.01 15.62
CA GLU A 518 46.10 -0.84 14.30
C GLU A 518 45.60 0.60 14.04
N ALA A 519 45.56 1.47 15.06
CA ALA A 519 45.06 2.84 14.97
C ALA A 519 46.15 3.88 14.63
N MET A 520 47.01 3.57 13.64
CA MET A 520 48.10 4.47 13.23
C MET A 520 47.59 5.59 12.32
N VAL A 521 47.72 6.85 12.77
CA VAL A 521 47.23 8.03 12.03
C VAL A 521 48.37 8.74 11.30
N PRO A 522 48.27 9.04 9.99
CA PRO A 522 49.31 9.74 9.22
C PRO A 522 49.33 11.25 9.51
N VAL A 523 49.78 11.62 10.71
CA VAL A 523 49.85 13.01 11.20
C VAL A 523 50.69 13.93 10.32
N GLY A 524 51.73 13.41 9.66
CA GLY A 524 52.56 14.14 8.70
C GLY A 524 51.76 14.64 7.50
N GLN A 525 51.04 13.72 6.86
CA GLN A 525 50.21 14.02 5.70
C GLN A 525 49.01 14.90 6.09
N HIS A 526 48.44 14.70 7.27
CA HIS A 526 47.37 15.56 7.80
C HIS A 526 47.83 17.02 7.98
N MET A 527 48.98 17.25 8.61
CA MET A 527 49.53 18.61 8.77
C MET A 527 49.90 19.24 7.43
N ALA A 528 50.44 18.47 6.48
CA ALA A 528 50.73 18.95 5.14
C ALA A 528 49.46 19.43 4.41
N ASN A 529 48.36 18.67 4.52
CA ASN A 529 47.07 19.04 3.92
C ASN A 529 46.48 20.30 4.58
N LEU A 530 46.58 20.45 5.90
CA LEU A 530 46.06 21.61 6.63
C LEU A 530 46.79 22.92 6.31
N ARG A 531 48.09 22.85 5.96
CA ARG A 531 48.90 24.01 5.57
C ARG A 531 48.64 24.49 4.13
N ARG A 532 47.95 23.70 3.30
CA ARG A 532 47.61 24.14 1.93
C ARG A 532 46.57 25.25 1.97
N LYS A 533 46.56 26.10 0.94
CA LYS A 533 45.52 27.13 0.76
C LYS A 533 44.14 26.46 0.70
N GLY A 534 43.25 26.82 1.62
CA GLY A 534 41.93 26.19 1.78
C GLY A 534 41.94 24.83 2.52
N GLY A 535 43.06 24.45 3.15
CA GLY A 535 43.22 23.17 3.84
C GLY A 535 42.31 22.94 5.05
N LEU A 536 41.72 24.02 5.61
CA LEU A 536 40.77 23.95 6.73
C LEU A 536 39.31 23.77 6.28
N GLY A 537 39.04 23.85 4.97
CA GLY A 537 37.71 23.76 4.38
C GLY A 537 37.39 24.95 3.47
N LYS A 538 36.34 24.80 2.66
CA LYS A 538 35.82 25.88 1.78
C LYS A 538 34.84 26.81 2.50
N ASP A 539 34.29 26.35 3.62
CA ASP A 539 33.37 27.11 4.48
C ASP A 539 34.18 28.01 5.42
N ALA A 540 33.92 29.33 5.35
CA ALA A 540 34.74 30.33 6.03
C ALA A 540 34.59 30.29 7.56
N GLU A 541 33.37 30.08 8.07
CA GLU A 541 33.08 30.06 9.50
C GLU A 541 33.65 28.79 10.15
N ARG A 542 33.49 27.64 9.49
CA ARG A 542 34.08 26.37 9.91
C ARG A 542 35.60 26.40 9.84
N ALA A 543 36.19 27.02 8.82
CA ALA A 543 37.64 27.17 8.72
C ALA A 543 38.20 28.01 9.87
N ASP A 544 37.50 29.07 10.29
CA ASP A 544 37.89 29.91 11.43
C ASP A 544 37.79 29.16 12.77
N LYS A 545 36.72 28.40 12.99
CA LYS A 545 36.57 27.51 14.17
C LYS A 545 37.71 26.49 14.26
N ARG A 546 38.05 25.85 13.14
CA ARG A 546 39.15 24.87 13.05
C ARG A 546 40.52 25.51 13.25
N ALA A 547 40.74 26.72 12.74
CA ALA A 547 41.96 27.48 12.98
C ALA A 547 42.16 27.79 14.47
N LYS A 548 41.09 28.21 15.16
CA LYS A 548 41.09 28.45 16.61
C LYS A 548 41.43 27.17 17.38
N GLN A 549 40.83 26.04 17.02
CA GLN A 549 41.08 24.75 17.65
C GLN A 549 42.51 24.23 17.50
N LEU A 550 43.18 24.51 16.36
CA LEU A 550 44.59 24.17 16.13
C LEU A 550 45.56 25.10 16.86
N THR A 551 45.14 26.33 17.15
CA THR A 551 45.97 27.34 17.81
C THR A 551 45.95 27.18 19.33
N ALA A 552 44.87 26.63 19.89
CA ALA A 552 44.77 26.18 21.28
C ALA A 552 45.66 24.94 21.52
#